data_AF-F9DY72-F1
#
_entry.id   AF-F9DY72-F1
#
_cell.length_a   1.000
_cell.length_b   1.000
_cell.length_c   1.000
_cell.angle_alpha   90.00
_cell.angle_beta   90.00
_cell.angle_gamma   90.00
#
_symmetry.space_group_name_H-M   'P 1'
#
loop_
_entity.id
_entity.type
_entity.pdbx_description
1 polymer ?
#
loop_
_entity_poly.entity_id
_entity_poly.type
_entity_poly.pdbx_seq_one_letter_code
_entity_poly.pdbx_strand_id
1 'polypeptide(L)'
;MFKRKIYVALFTSILAVIVLNIIAPVPYQDGGLFLGFVVYSLYIVPIVFIYGIISSVVSDKLSVKAKKYKEITSLGFHILLGLFFIIPYSIFYEYKPFVSLNFIEVATHPIPVLCFVFSVVFFIIDRILRNRNRQGETVYS
;
A
#
# COMPACT_ATOMS: atom_id res chain seq x y z
N MET A 1 -5.29 -0.25 -18.56
CA MET A 1 -5.43 -0.86 -17.21
C MET A 1 -4.11 -0.91 -16.44
N PHE A 2 -3.03 -1.46 -16.99
CA PHE A 2 -1.73 -1.55 -16.30
C PHE A 2 -1.08 -0.19 -16.02
N LYS A 3 -1.10 0.74 -17.00
CA LYS A 3 -0.62 2.13 -16.83
C LYS A 3 -1.23 2.83 -15.60
N ARG A 4 -2.54 2.69 -15.39
CA ARG A 4 -3.24 3.24 -14.22
C ARG A 4 -2.65 2.72 -12.91
N LYS A 5 -2.41 1.40 -12.81
CA LYS A 5 -1.86 0.77 -11.59
C LYS A 5 -0.43 1.24 -11.30
N ILE A 6 0.38 1.47 -12.33
CA ILE A 6 1.72 2.09 -12.18
C ILE A 6 1.59 3.49 -11.59
N TYR A 7 0.69 4.33 -12.11
CA TYR A 7 0.49 5.68 -11.58
C TYR A 7 0.00 5.64 -10.13
N VAL A 8 -0.94 4.77 -9.80
CA VAL A 8 -1.42 4.59 -8.41
C VAL A 8 -0.24 4.22 -7.51
N ALA A 9 0.55 3.20 -7.88
CA ALA A 9 1.69 2.75 -7.10
C ALA A 9 2.72 3.88 -6.91
N LEU A 10 3.00 4.67 -7.96
CA LEU A 10 3.89 5.81 -7.88
C LEU A 10 3.37 6.87 -6.88
N PHE A 11 2.12 7.30 -7.00
CA PHE A 11 1.54 8.30 -6.10
C PHE A 11 1.46 7.81 -4.66
N THR A 12 1.04 6.57 -4.44
CA THR A 12 1.02 5.97 -3.10
C THR A 12 2.43 5.88 -2.52
N SER A 13 3.43 5.52 -3.32
CA SER A 13 4.83 5.43 -2.84
C SER A 13 5.39 6.79 -2.44
N ILE A 14 5.14 7.85 -3.23
CA ILE A 14 5.57 9.21 -2.91
C ILE A 14 4.94 9.66 -1.59
N LEU A 15 3.62 9.48 -1.45
CA LEU A 15 2.91 9.81 -0.21
C LEU A 15 3.47 9.01 0.98
N ALA A 16 3.74 7.72 0.78
CA ALA A 16 4.26 6.87 1.84
C ALA A 16 5.64 7.31 2.33
N VAL A 17 6.55 7.63 1.41
CA VAL A 17 7.89 8.13 1.75
C VAL A 17 7.81 9.46 2.50
N ILE A 18 6.94 10.38 2.07
CA ILE A 18 6.76 11.67 2.76
C ILE A 18 6.19 11.45 4.17
N VAL A 19 5.11 10.67 4.29
CA VAL A 19 4.46 10.40 5.58
C VAL A 19 5.42 9.72 6.54
N LEU A 20 6.20 8.74 6.09
CA LEU A 20 7.19 8.06 6.93
C LEU A 20 8.28 9.01 7.45
N ASN A 21 8.76 9.93 6.63
CA ASN A 21 9.71 10.95 7.08
C ASN A 21 9.12 11.91 8.12
N ILE A 22 7.79 12.05 8.20
CA ILE A 22 7.13 12.91 9.19
C ILE A 22 6.87 12.15 10.50
N ILE A 23 6.35 10.93 10.42
CA ILE A 23 5.93 10.16 11.60
C ILE A 23 7.07 9.38 12.26
N ALA A 24 8.09 9.02 11.50
CA ALA A 24 9.25 8.26 11.93
C ALA A 24 10.51 8.89 11.30
N PRO A 25 10.85 10.16 11.61
CA PRO A 25 11.98 10.82 11.00
C PRO A 25 13.29 10.09 11.36
N VAL A 26 14.18 9.96 10.37
CA VAL A 26 15.56 9.53 10.63
C VAL A 26 16.27 10.63 11.44
N PRO A 27 16.96 10.29 12.55
CA PRO A 27 17.63 11.28 13.38
C PRO A 27 18.68 12.09 12.60
N TYR A 28 18.87 13.36 12.96
CA TYR A 28 19.79 14.25 12.24
C TYR A 28 21.24 13.74 12.30
N GLN A 29 21.66 13.16 13.43
CA GLN A 29 23.01 12.58 13.57
C GLN A 29 23.28 11.42 12.60
N ASP A 30 22.24 10.73 12.12
CA ASP A 30 22.35 9.58 11.22
C ASP A 30 22.24 9.98 9.75
N GLY A 31 22.13 11.28 9.44
CA GLY A 31 21.94 11.79 8.07
C GLY A 31 20.56 12.41 7.82
N GLY A 32 19.67 12.39 8.82
CA GLY A 32 18.43 13.14 8.83
C GLY A 32 17.49 12.83 7.67
N LEU A 33 16.77 13.86 7.22
CA LEU A 33 15.74 13.77 6.20
C LEU A 33 16.26 13.20 4.86
N PHE A 34 17.49 13.52 4.46
CA PHE A 34 18.06 12.99 3.22
C PHE A 34 18.20 11.47 3.27
N LEU A 35 18.78 10.93 4.36
CA LEU A 35 18.88 9.48 4.52
C LEU A 35 17.49 8.83 4.63
N GLY A 36 16.54 9.48 5.31
CA GLY A 36 15.15 9.03 5.39
C GLY A 36 14.49 8.88 4.02
N PHE A 37 14.63 9.88 3.12
CA PHE A 37 14.15 9.77 1.73
C PHE A 37 14.79 8.59 0.99
N VAL A 38 16.10 8.39 1.12
CA VAL A 38 16.82 7.30 0.44
C VAL A 38 16.35 5.93 0.95
N VAL A 39 16.38 5.73 2.26
CA VAL A 39 16.03 4.45 2.90
C VAL A 39 14.56 4.11 2.63
N TYR A 40 13.63 5.03 2.89
CA TYR A 40 12.22 4.75 2.64
C TYR A 40 11.92 4.54 1.16
N SER A 41 12.59 5.25 0.25
CA SER A 41 12.39 4.99 -1.19
C SER A 41 12.87 3.59 -1.58
N LEU A 42 14.03 3.15 -1.08
CA LEU A 42 14.60 1.84 -1.39
C LEU A 42 13.74 0.67 -0.89
N TYR A 43 13.13 0.80 0.28
CA TYR A 43 12.29 -0.27 0.84
C TYR A 43 10.82 -0.12 0.43
N ILE A 44 10.21 1.05 0.61
CA ILE A 44 8.76 1.23 0.48
C ILE A 44 8.31 1.22 -0.98
N VAL A 45 9.09 1.81 -1.91
CA VAL A 45 8.66 1.90 -3.32
C VAL A 45 8.54 0.51 -3.96
N PRO A 46 9.56 -0.40 -3.91
CA PRO A 46 9.41 -1.74 -4.46
C PRO A 46 8.23 -2.50 -3.86
N ILE A 47 7.99 -2.29 -2.57
CA ILE A 47 6.92 -2.93 -1.81
C ILE A 47 5.55 -2.50 -2.32
N VAL A 48 5.32 -1.19 -2.42
CA VAL A 48 4.05 -0.64 -2.93
C VAL A 48 3.84 -1.07 -4.39
N PHE A 49 4.90 -1.15 -5.19
CA PHE A 49 4.81 -1.61 -6.58
C PHE A 49 4.44 -3.08 -6.68
N ILE A 50 5.11 -3.97 -5.94
CA ILE A 50 4.84 -5.41 -6.01
C ILE A 50 3.45 -5.68 -5.43
N TYR A 51 3.22 -5.34 -4.17
CA TYR A 51 2.00 -5.73 -3.48
C TYR A 51 0.79 -4.90 -3.91
N GLY A 52 0.95 -3.59 -4.11
CA GLY A 52 -0.13 -2.73 -4.57
C GLY A 52 -0.61 -3.08 -5.97
N ILE A 53 0.30 -3.32 -6.92
CA ILE A 53 -0.10 -3.70 -8.28
C ILE A 53 -0.72 -5.10 -8.30
N ILE A 54 -0.10 -6.09 -7.63
CA ILE A 54 -0.66 -7.46 -7.56
C ILE A 54 -2.05 -7.42 -6.93
N SER A 55 -2.20 -6.75 -5.79
CA SER A 55 -3.49 -6.61 -5.12
C SER A 55 -4.53 -5.96 -6.00
N SER A 56 -4.18 -4.87 -6.67
CA SER A 56 -5.07 -4.20 -7.59
C SER A 56 -5.46 -5.08 -8.78
N VAL A 57 -4.56 -5.91 -9.31
CA VAL A 57 -4.88 -6.85 -10.41
C VAL A 57 -5.79 -7.97 -9.93
N VAL A 58 -5.50 -8.57 -8.77
CA VAL A 58 -6.30 -9.64 -8.18
C VAL A 58 -7.70 -9.14 -7.85
N SER A 59 -7.79 -7.98 -7.20
CA SER A 59 -9.05 -7.29 -6.93
C SER A 59 -9.87 -7.08 -8.21
N ASP A 60 -9.25 -6.57 -9.29
CA ASP A 60 -9.98 -6.33 -10.54
C ASP A 60 -10.52 -7.63 -11.12
N LYS A 61 -9.75 -8.72 -11.09
CA LYS A 61 -10.20 -10.04 -11.60
C LYS A 61 -11.34 -10.62 -10.75
N LEU A 62 -11.25 -10.54 -9.43
CA LEU A 62 -12.23 -11.15 -8.52
C LEU A 62 -13.52 -10.33 -8.45
N SER A 63 -13.39 -9.01 -8.51
CA SER A 63 -14.52 -8.09 -8.43
C SER A 63 -15.43 -8.14 -9.67
N VAL A 64 -14.95 -8.64 -10.82
CA VAL A 64 -15.80 -8.95 -11.99
C VAL A 64 -16.88 -9.99 -11.65
N LYS A 65 -16.59 -10.94 -10.76
CA LYS A 65 -17.56 -11.96 -10.31
C LYS A 65 -18.54 -11.39 -9.29
N ALA A 66 -18.16 -10.36 -8.52
CA ALA A 66 -18.95 -9.74 -7.47
C ALA A 66 -19.63 -8.44 -7.94
N LYS A 67 -20.57 -8.51 -8.90
CA LYS A 67 -21.20 -7.33 -9.52
C LYS A 67 -21.78 -6.30 -8.52
N LYS A 68 -22.39 -6.74 -7.41
CA LYS A 68 -23.05 -5.87 -6.42
C LYS A 68 -22.09 -5.31 -5.35
N TYR A 69 -21.01 -6.03 -5.03
CA TYR A 69 -20.10 -5.68 -3.93
C TYR A 69 -18.67 -5.34 -4.39
N LYS A 70 -18.48 -5.13 -5.70
CA LYS A 70 -17.20 -4.93 -6.38
C LYS A 70 -16.20 -4.07 -5.61
N GLU A 71 -16.64 -2.91 -5.14
CA GLU A 71 -15.79 -1.94 -4.45
C GLU A 71 -15.40 -2.39 -3.05
N ILE A 72 -16.32 -3.01 -2.30
CA ILE A 72 -16.06 -3.56 -0.95
C ILE A 72 -15.11 -4.75 -1.06
N THR A 73 -15.31 -5.64 -2.02
CA THR A 73 -14.40 -6.77 -2.24
C THR A 73 -13.02 -6.28 -2.64
N SER A 74 -12.95 -5.23 -3.47
CA SER A 74 -11.68 -4.63 -3.88
C SER A 74 -10.90 -4.04 -2.71
N LEU A 75 -11.57 -3.30 -1.84
CA LEU A 75 -10.98 -2.75 -0.62
C LEU A 75 -10.51 -3.88 0.31
N GLY A 76 -11.33 -4.93 0.48
CA GLY A 76 -10.97 -6.11 1.27
C GLY A 76 -9.69 -6.78 0.79
N PHE A 77 -9.50 -6.92 -0.53
CA PHE A 77 -8.24 -7.47 -1.09
C PHE A 77 -7.04 -6.56 -0.88
N HIS A 78 -7.21 -5.24 -0.97
CA HIS A 78 -6.12 -4.30 -0.66
C HIS A 78 -5.72 -4.38 0.80
N ILE A 79 -6.68 -4.45 1.73
CA ILE A 79 -6.41 -4.61 3.15
C ILE A 79 -5.75 -5.96 3.43
N LEU A 80 -6.30 -7.07 2.93
CA LEU A 80 -5.74 -8.41 3.16
C LEU A 80 -4.30 -8.51 2.64
N LEU A 81 -4.05 -8.08 1.40
CA LEU A 81 -2.71 -8.14 0.80
C LEU A 81 -1.75 -7.10 1.41
N GLY A 82 -2.27 -5.97 1.88
CA GLY A 82 -1.53 -5.02 2.68
C GLY A 82 -1.12 -5.58 4.03
N LEU A 83 -1.96 -6.40 4.66
CA LEU A 83 -1.63 -7.09 5.91
C LEU A 83 -0.62 -8.22 5.70
N PHE A 84 -0.62 -8.90 4.54
CA PHE A 84 0.44 -9.85 4.19
C PHE A 84 1.84 -9.23 4.19
N PHE A 85 1.94 -7.91 4.11
CA PHE A 85 3.19 -7.18 4.21
C PHE A 85 3.87 -7.28 5.59
N ILE A 86 3.11 -7.65 6.62
CA ILE A 86 3.65 -7.91 7.95
C ILE A 86 4.65 -9.07 7.98
N ILE A 87 4.53 -10.01 7.03
CA ILE A 87 5.36 -11.21 6.96
C ILE A 87 6.82 -10.83 6.68
N PRO A 88 7.17 -10.14 5.57
CA PRO A 88 8.55 -9.73 5.36
C PRO A 88 9.06 -8.82 6.50
N TYR A 89 8.25 -7.91 7.03
CA TYR A 89 8.66 -7.08 8.16
C TYR A 89 9.10 -7.91 9.38
N SER A 90 8.29 -8.90 9.76
CA SER A 90 8.59 -9.79 10.89
C SER A 90 9.79 -10.71 10.67
N ILE A 91 10.19 -10.95 9.42
CA ILE A 91 11.37 -11.78 9.10
C ILE A 91 12.65 -10.93 9.16
N PHE A 92 12.58 -9.64 8.80
CA PHE A 92 13.77 -8.79 8.61
C PHE A 92 14.07 -7.81 9.75
N TYR A 93 13.07 -7.33 10.50
CA TYR A 93 13.25 -6.18 11.41
C TYR A 93 13.12 -6.51 12.90
N GLU A 94 12.16 -7.35 13.29
CA GLU A 94 12.08 -7.84 14.66
C GLU A 94 12.41 -9.32 14.65
N TYR A 95 13.53 -9.71 15.27
CA TYR A 95 13.94 -11.10 15.45
C TYR A 95 13.02 -11.87 16.44
N LYS A 96 11.77 -11.41 16.62
CA LYS A 96 10.74 -12.12 17.38
C LYS A 96 9.95 -12.96 16.39
N PRO A 97 9.98 -14.30 16.51
CA PRO A 97 9.17 -15.18 15.68
C PRO A 97 7.70 -14.75 15.79
N PHE A 98 6.98 -14.73 14.67
CA PHE A 98 5.54 -14.40 14.64
C PHE A 98 4.72 -15.23 15.63
N VAL A 99 5.16 -16.46 15.88
CA VAL A 99 4.58 -17.41 16.84
C VAL A 99 4.61 -16.89 18.29
N SER A 100 5.50 -15.93 18.59
CA SER A 100 5.66 -15.33 19.91
C SER A 100 4.89 -14.02 20.11
N LEU A 101 4.34 -13.43 19.04
CA LEU A 101 3.57 -12.19 19.11
C LEU A 101 2.08 -12.51 19.26
N ASN A 102 1.40 -11.88 20.22
CA ASN A 102 -0.05 -12.01 20.33
C ASN A 102 -0.75 -11.18 19.25
N PHE A 103 -2.00 -11.52 18.89
CA PHE A 103 -2.73 -10.82 17.83
C PHE A 103 -2.89 -9.30 18.08
N ILE A 104 -3.07 -8.88 19.33
CA ILE A 104 -3.24 -7.48 19.70
C ILE A 104 -1.92 -6.72 19.46
N GLU A 105 -0.79 -7.29 19.85
CA GLU A 105 0.55 -6.71 19.59
C GLU A 105 0.77 -6.51 18.09
N VAL A 106 0.47 -7.54 17.29
CA VAL A 106 0.55 -7.48 15.82
C VAL A 106 -0.38 -6.42 15.25
N ALA A 107 -1.64 -6.35 15.69
CA ALA A 107 -2.64 -5.42 15.16
C ALA A 107 -2.40 -3.96 15.54
N THR A 108 -1.77 -3.73 16.70
CA THR A 108 -1.46 -2.38 17.23
C THR A 108 -0.07 -1.89 16.88
N HIS A 109 0.78 -2.77 16.33
CA HIS A 109 2.12 -2.39 15.92
C HIS A 109 2.06 -1.28 14.84
N PRO A 110 2.94 -0.25 14.89
CA PRO A 110 2.87 0.88 13.97
C PRO A 110 2.94 0.49 12.50
N ILE A 111 3.73 -0.54 12.16
CA ILE A 111 3.94 -0.94 10.77
C ILE A 111 2.70 -1.54 10.12
N PRO A 112 2.04 -2.56 10.72
CA PRO A 112 0.76 -3.08 10.23
C PRO A 112 -0.32 -2.00 10.08
N VAL A 113 -0.38 -1.06 11.02
CA VAL A 113 -1.28 0.10 10.94
C VAL A 113 -0.94 0.97 9.73
N LEU A 114 0.33 1.27 9.49
CA LEU A 114 0.77 2.03 8.31
C LEU A 114 0.51 1.30 7.00
N CYS A 115 0.73 -0.01 6.96
CA CYS A 115 0.42 -0.85 5.80
C CYS A 115 -1.08 -0.84 5.49
N PHE A 116 -1.92 -0.91 6.52
CA PHE A 116 -3.36 -0.77 6.39
C PHE A 116 -3.72 0.61 5.81
N VAL A 117 -3.18 1.70 6.39
CA VAL A 117 -3.44 3.07 5.92
C VAL A 117 -3.00 3.24 4.46
N PHE A 118 -1.80 2.82 4.08
CA PHE A 118 -1.33 2.95 2.69
C PHE A 118 -2.12 2.06 1.72
N SER A 119 -2.64 0.92 2.17
CA SER A 119 -3.52 0.08 1.35
C SER A 119 -4.85 0.76 1.06
N VAL A 120 -5.40 1.47 2.07
CA VAL A 120 -6.61 2.30 1.89
C VAL A 120 -6.31 3.48 0.95
N VAL A 121 -5.18 4.16 1.12
CA VAL A 121 -4.76 5.27 0.23
C VAL A 121 -4.59 4.78 -1.21
N PHE A 122 -3.94 3.63 -1.42
CA PHE A 122 -3.80 3.01 -2.73
C PHE A 122 -5.17 2.77 -3.38
N PHE A 123 -6.10 2.17 -2.63
CA PHE A 123 -7.45 1.91 -3.11
C PHE A 123 -8.19 3.21 -3.49
N ILE A 124 -8.09 4.25 -2.67
CA ILE A 124 -8.72 5.55 -2.95
C ILE A 124 -8.17 6.15 -4.25
N ILE A 125 -6.85 6.17 -4.42
CA ILE A 125 -6.20 6.71 -5.63
C ILE A 125 -6.60 5.87 -6.86
N ASP A 126 -6.60 4.54 -6.77
CA ASP A 126 -7.04 3.68 -7.88
C ASP A 126 -8.51 3.91 -8.24
N ARG A 127 -9.38 4.12 -7.24
CA ARG A 127 -10.79 4.44 -7.46
C ARG A 127 -10.97 5.79 -8.17
N ILE A 128 -10.27 6.84 -7.73
CA ILE A 128 -10.33 8.17 -8.35
C ILE A 128 -9.88 8.10 -9.81
N LEU A 129 -8.72 7.48 -10.08
CA LEU A 129 -8.19 7.37 -11.45
C LEU A 129 -9.07 6.48 -12.35
N ARG A 130 -9.68 5.43 -11.79
CA ARG A 130 -10.63 4.57 -12.52
C ARG A 130 -11.88 5.33 -12.94
N ASN A 131 -12.42 6.18 -12.07
CA ASN A 131 -13.61 6.98 -12.38
C ASN A 131 -13.32 8.04 -13.46
N ARG A 132 -12.14 8.67 -13.42
CA ARG A 132 -11.71 9.63 -14.46
C ARG A 132 -11.57 8.97 -15.83
N ASN A 133 -10.97 7.79 -15.91
CA ASN A 133 -10.85 7.07 -17.19
C ASN A 133 -12.21 6.73 -17.81
N ARG A 134 -13.20 6.36 -16.99
CA ARG A 134 -14.56 6.07 -17.48
C ARG A 134 -15.26 7.30 -18.05
N GLN A 135 -15.10 8.46 -17.41
CA GLN A 135 -15.66 9.72 -17.93
C GLN A 135 -15.00 10.16 -19.24
N GLY A 136 -13.69 9.91 -19.40
CA GLY A 136 -13.00 10.17 -20.66
C GLY A 136 -13.54 9.33 -21.82
N GLU A 137 -13.82 8.04 -21.60
CA GLU A 137 -14.38 7.14 -22.62
C GLU A 137 -15.79 7.55 -23.07
N THR A 138 -16.62 8.13 -22.18
CA THR A 138 -17.98 8.59 -22.52
C THR A 138 -18.04 9.92 -23.26
N VAL A 139 -16.95 10.71 -23.29
CA VAL A 139 -16.91 12.02 -23.97
C VAL A 139 -16.46 11.89 -25.43
N TYR A 140 -15.86 10.75 -25.80
CA TYR A 140 -15.37 10.47 -27.16
C TYR A 140 -16.12 9.31 -27.85
N SER A 141 -17.24 8.87 -27.28
CA SER A 141 -18.16 7.86 -27.84
C SER A 141 -19.44 8.51 -28.32
#